data_AF-A0A7S2VNY0-F1
#
_entry.id   AF-A0A7S2VNY0-F1
#
_cell.length_a   1.000
_cell.length_b   1.000
_cell.length_c   1.000
_cell.angle_alpha   90.00
_cell.angle_beta   90.00
_cell.angle_gamma   90.00
#
_symmetry.space_group_name_H-M   'P 1'
#
loop_
_entity.id
_entity.type
_entity.pdbx_description
1 polymer ?
#
loop_
_entity_poly.entity_id
_entity_poly.type
_entity_poly.pdbx_seq_one_letter_code
_entity_poly.pdbx_strand_id
1 'polypeptide(L)'
;RGIEQGCATAACQESVAKVQGRPDADRRLALGTTFVVACGDELARFGFKADQDGFQQMFDQVHAQRHDPEVVARAWNIERLMRVGRGEWFGIEDYDEAGAVA
;
A
#
# COMPACT_ATOMS: atom_id res chain seq x y z
N ARG A 1 3.73 2.58 -10.51
CA ARG A 1 4.71 3.69 -10.52
C ARG A 1 4.26 4.92 -9.73
N GLY A 2 3.03 5.46 -9.90
CA GLY A 2 2.60 6.64 -9.11
C GLY A 2 2.53 6.39 -7.60
N ILE A 3 1.74 5.40 -7.17
CA ILE A 3 1.51 5.10 -5.73
C ILE A 3 2.82 4.77 -4.99
N GLU A 4 3.73 4.03 -5.63
CA GLU A 4 5.06 3.73 -5.08
C GLU A 4 5.89 5.00 -4.85
N GLN A 5 5.77 6.01 -5.72
CA GLN A 5 6.47 7.29 -5.55
C GLN A 5 5.89 8.11 -4.39
N GLY A 6 4.56 8.17 -4.24
CA GLY A 6 3.92 8.81 -3.10
C GLY A 6 4.38 8.21 -1.76
N CYS A 7 4.39 6.88 -1.67
CA CYS A 7 4.88 6.15 -0.49
C CYS A 7 6.39 6.35 -0.22
N ALA A 8 7.19 6.59 -1.25
CA ALA A 8 8.63 6.81 -1.14
C ALA A 8 9.01 8.26 -0.75
N THR A 9 8.05 9.18 -0.68
CA THR A 9 8.34 10.57 -0.27
C THR A 9 8.86 10.65 1.16
N ALA A 10 9.72 11.63 1.44
CA ALA A 10 10.27 11.85 2.79
C ALA A 10 9.15 12.09 3.83
N ALA A 11 8.09 12.80 3.44
CA ALA A 11 6.93 13.07 4.30
C ALA A 11 6.15 11.79 4.65
N CYS A 12 5.95 10.90 3.68
CA CYS A 12 5.32 9.60 3.93
C CYS A 12 6.22 8.74 4.83
N GLN A 13 7.52 8.65 4.54
CA GLN A 13 8.46 7.86 5.33
C GLN A 13 8.60 8.34 6.78
N GLU A 14 8.57 9.65 7.02
CA GLU A 14 8.56 10.20 8.37
C GLU A 14 7.27 9.85 9.12
N SER A 15 6.12 9.93 8.44
CA SER A 15 4.81 9.60 9.02
C SER A 15 4.72 8.10 9.34
N VAL A 16 5.21 7.23 8.45
CA VAL A 16 5.33 5.79 8.67
C VAL A 16 6.21 5.48 9.89
N ALA A 17 7.37 6.14 10.02
CA ALA A 17 8.24 5.95 11.17
C ALA A 17 7.57 6.33 12.50
N LYS A 18 6.73 7.38 12.51
CA LYS A 18 5.99 7.84 13.69
C LYS A 18 4.88 6.87 14.13
N VAL A 19 4.37 6.02 13.24
CA VAL A 19 3.26 5.09 13.54
C VAL A 19 3.73 3.69 13.91
N GLN A 20 4.99 3.31 13.65
CA GLN A 20 5.50 1.98 13.97
C GLN A 20 5.51 1.64 15.47
N GLY A 21 5.53 2.65 16.36
CA GLY A 21 5.50 2.45 17.82
C GLY A 21 4.09 2.29 18.41
N ARG A 22 3.04 2.28 17.58
CA ARG A 22 1.64 2.26 18.04
C ARG A 22 1.08 0.84 18.18
N PRO A 23 0.09 0.62 19.05
CA PRO A 23 -0.64 -0.65 19.13
C PRO A 23 -1.36 -0.97 17.81
N ASP A 24 -1.53 -2.25 17.49
CA ASP A 24 -1.88 -2.75 16.15
C ASP A 24 -3.11 -2.10 15.50
N ALA A 25 -4.20 -1.95 16.26
CA ALA A 25 -5.42 -1.32 15.77
C ALA A 25 -5.24 0.16 15.41
N ASP A 26 -4.48 0.90 16.21
CA ASP A 26 -4.19 2.32 15.98
C ASP A 26 -3.13 2.49 14.87
N ARG A 27 -2.18 1.56 14.81
CA ARG A 27 -1.13 1.49 13.78
C ARG A 27 -1.73 1.33 12.38
N ARG A 28 -2.68 0.39 12.18
CA ARG A 28 -3.29 0.15 10.87
C ARG A 28 -4.10 1.35 10.39
N LEU A 29 -4.88 1.97 11.28
CA LEU A 29 -5.63 3.18 10.97
C LEU A 29 -4.70 4.35 10.61
N ALA A 30 -3.64 4.58 11.40
CA ALA A 30 -2.71 5.68 11.17
C ALA A 30 -1.85 5.50 9.92
N LEU A 31 -1.45 4.26 9.60
CA LEU A 31 -0.83 3.91 8.33
C LEU A 31 -1.80 4.14 7.16
N GLY A 32 -3.09 3.83 7.33
CA GLY A 32 -4.12 4.03 6.31
C GLY A 32 -4.25 5.52 5.98
N THR A 33 -4.33 6.36 7.01
CA THR A 33 -4.32 7.82 6.86
C THR A 33 -3.04 8.32 6.19
N THR A 34 -1.88 7.78 6.57
CA THR A 34 -0.60 8.16 5.95
C THR A 34 -0.57 7.82 4.47
N PHE A 35 -1.02 6.62 4.10
CA PHE A 35 -1.16 6.19 2.72
C PHE A 35 -2.15 7.08 1.96
N VAL A 36 -3.27 7.45 2.60
CA VAL A 36 -4.28 8.32 1.99
C VAL A 36 -3.73 9.68 1.63
N VAL A 37 -3.03 10.30 2.57
CA VAL A 37 -2.43 11.62 2.36
C VAL A 37 -1.30 11.56 1.33
N ALA A 38 -0.50 10.49 1.33
CA ALA A 38 0.66 10.37 0.45
C ALA A 38 0.30 9.98 -0.99
N CYS A 39 -0.79 9.23 -1.20
CA CYS A 39 -1.15 8.66 -2.49
C CYS A 39 -2.50 9.14 -3.04
N GLY A 40 -3.22 10.02 -2.33
CA GLY A 40 -4.53 10.51 -2.71
C GLY A 40 -4.56 11.16 -4.09
N ASP A 41 -3.56 12.01 -4.40
CA ASP A 41 -3.42 12.64 -5.73
C ASP A 41 -3.19 11.59 -6.83
N GLU A 42 -2.33 10.61 -6.58
CA GLU A 42 -2.06 9.54 -7.55
C GLU A 42 -3.29 8.67 -7.77
N LEU A 43 -4.05 8.37 -6.73
CA LEU A 43 -5.28 7.60 -6.82
C LEU A 43 -6.38 8.33 -7.59
N ALA A 44 -6.50 9.64 -7.38
CA ALA A 44 -7.38 10.49 -8.18
C ALA A 44 -7.06 10.42 -9.68
N ARG A 45 -5.77 10.31 -10.05
CA ARG A 45 -5.33 10.15 -11.45
C ARG A 45 -5.70 8.79 -12.05
N PHE A 46 -5.91 7.78 -11.23
CA PHE A 46 -6.43 6.47 -11.64
C PHE A 46 -7.96 6.37 -11.54
N GLY A 47 -8.66 7.47 -11.21
CA GLY A 47 -10.11 7.51 -11.11
C GLY A 47 -10.68 7.05 -9.77
N PHE A 48 -9.85 6.77 -8.78
CA PHE A 48 -10.29 6.50 -7.42
C PHE A 48 -10.52 7.81 -6.67
N LYS A 49 -11.45 7.80 -5.73
CA LYS A 49 -11.61 8.97 -4.85
C LYS A 49 -10.50 9.01 -3.80
N ALA A 50 -10.06 10.21 -3.43
CA ALA A 50 -9.10 10.43 -2.34
C ALA A 50 -9.78 10.38 -0.95
N ASP A 51 -10.66 9.40 -0.75
CA ASP A 51 -11.40 9.16 0.49
C ASP A 51 -11.48 7.66 0.76
N GLN A 52 -11.84 7.28 2.00
CA GLN A 52 -11.79 5.89 2.48
C GLN A 52 -12.45 4.88 1.52
N ASP A 53 -13.54 5.26 0.84
CA ASP A 53 -14.24 4.41 -0.12
C ASP A 53 -13.38 4.18 -1.37
N GLY A 54 -12.77 5.23 -1.92
CA GLY A 54 -11.84 5.11 -3.05
C GLY A 54 -10.59 4.29 -2.74
N PHE A 55 -10.08 4.37 -1.50
CA PHE A 55 -9.00 3.49 -1.04
C PHE A 55 -9.45 2.05 -0.97
N GLN A 56 -10.61 1.79 -0.35
CA GLN A 56 -11.16 0.44 -0.27
C GLN A 56 -11.35 -0.16 -1.67
N GLN A 57 -11.90 0.60 -2.62
CA GLN A 57 -12.00 0.16 -4.01
C GLN A 57 -10.65 -0.17 -4.65
N MET A 58 -9.61 0.60 -4.36
CA MET A 58 -8.24 0.28 -4.80
C MET A 58 -7.75 -1.04 -4.18
N PHE A 59 -7.96 -1.26 -2.88
CA PHE A 59 -7.61 -2.53 -2.23
C PHE A 59 -8.34 -3.71 -2.86
N ASP A 60 -9.64 -3.59 -3.10
CA ASP A 60 -10.45 -4.63 -3.74
C ASP A 60 -9.93 -4.95 -5.15
N GLN A 61 -9.51 -3.94 -5.93
CA GLN A 61 -8.91 -4.18 -7.25
C GLN A 61 -7.54 -4.84 -7.18
N VAL A 62 -6.66 -4.41 -6.26
CA VAL A 62 -5.36 -5.05 -6.06
C VAL A 62 -5.54 -6.51 -5.64
N HIS A 63 -6.45 -6.76 -4.71
CA HIS A 63 -6.76 -8.10 -4.24
C HIS A 63 -7.44 -8.97 -5.32
N ALA A 64 -8.28 -8.39 -6.19
CA ALA A 64 -8.85 -9.10 -7.33
C ALA A 64 -7.77 -9.54 -8.34
N GLN A 65 -6.68 -8.78 -8.46
CA GLN A 65 -5.54 -9.07 -9.31
C GLN A 65 -4.38 -9.75 -8.57
N ARG A 66 -4.62 -10.36 -7.40
CA ARG A 66 -3.58 -11.03 -6.58
C ARG A 66 -2.83 -12.18 -7.28
N HIS A 67 -3.31 -12.62 -8.44
CA HIS A 67 -2.66 -13.65 -9.26
C HIS A 67 -1.74 -13.05 -10.34
N ASP A 68 -1.79 -11.73 -10.55
CA ASP A 68 -0.93 -11.05 -11.50
C ASP A 68 0.44 -10.74 -10.84
N PRO A 69 1.55 -11.24 -11.41
CA PRO A 69 2.86 -11.12 -10.78
C PRO A 69 3.35 -9.66 -10.70
N GLU A 70 2.96 -8.78 -11.62
CA GLU A 70 3.29 -7.36 -11.52
C GLU A 70 2.53 -6.67 -10.38
N VAL A 71 1.26 -7.01 -10.19
CA VAL A 71 0.45 -6.49 -9.07
C VAL A 71 1.03 -6.95 -7.74
N VAL A 72 1.38 -8.22 -7.64
CA VAL A 72 2.00 -8.83 -6.45
C VAL A 72 3.33 -8.15 -6.12
N ALA A 73 4.21 -7.97 -7.11
CA ALA A 73 5.50 -7.28 -6.91
C ALA A 73 5.32 -5.81 -6.47
N ARG A 74 4.33 -5.11 -7.01
CA ARG A 74 4.04 -3.71 -6.63
C ARG A 74 3.39 -3.61 -5.25
N ALA A 75 2.47 -4.51 -4.91
CA ALA A 75 1.87 -4.60 -3.59
C ALA A 75 2.94 -4.83 -2.52
N TRP A 76 3.90 -5.73 -2.79
CA TRP A 76 5.07 -5.92 -1.92
C TRP A 76 5.86 -4.63 -1.76
N ASN A 77 6.18 -3.94 -2.86
CA ASN A 77 6.96 -2.71 -2.80
C ASN A 77 6.29 -1.67 -1.92
N ILE A 78 4.96 -1.54 -2.02
CA ILE A 78 4.18 -0.62 -1.19
C ILE A 78 4.23 -1.07 0.28
N GLU A 79 4.03 -2.36 0.58
CA GLU A 79 4.14 -2.88 1.95
C GLU A 79 5.51 -2.61 2.57
N ARG A 80 6.58 -2.80 1.79
CA ARG A 80 7.95 -2.49 2.22
C ARG A 80 8.14 -1.00 2.49
N LEU A 81 7.62 -0.12 1.64
CA LEU A 81 7.67 1.33 1.83
C LEU A 81 6.87 1.78 3.05
N MET A 82 5.73 1.13 3.31
CA MET A 82 4.91 1.35 4.50
C MET A 82 5.45 0.65 5.75
N ARG A 83 6.55 -0.11 5.60
CA ARG A 83 7.21 -0.90 6.64
C ARG A 83 6.25 -1.84 7.39
N VAL A 84 5.38 -2.48 6.64
CA VAL A 84 4.46 -3.53 7.12
C VAL A 84 4.93 -4.88 6.60
N GLY A 85 4.58 -5.95 7.31
CA GLY A 85 4.91 -7.31 6.91
C GLY A 85 4.28 -7.68 5.57
N ARG A 86 4.92 -8.62 4.88
CA ARG A 86 4.43 -9.21 3.63
C ARG A 86 3.01 -9.76 3.87
N GLY A 87 2.04 -9.24 3.13
CA GLY A 87 0.64 -9.65 3.19
C GLY A 87 -0.16 -9.08 4.36
N GLU A 88 0.45 -8.34 5.29
CA GLU A 88 -0.29 -7.69 6.40
C GLU A 88 -1.27 -6.64 5.89
N TRP A 89 -0.93 -5.99 4.78
CA TRP A 89 -1.66 -4.83 4.27
C TRP A 89 -2.66 -5.23 3.21
N PHE A 90 -2.19 -5.86 2.13
CA PHE A 90 -3.02 -6.25 0.99
C PHE A 90 -3.62 -7.66 1.11
N GLY A 91 -3.21 -8.46 2.09
CA GLY A 91 -3.74 -9.82 2.28
C GLY A 91 -3.32 -10.81 1.17
N ILE A 92 -2.26 -10.50 0.42
CA ILE A 92 -1.72 -11.38 -0.61
C ILE A 92 -0.73 -12.31 0.08
N GLU A 93 -0.98 -13.61 0.18
CA GLU A 93 -0.05 -14.54 0.82
C GLU A 93 0.98 -15.08 -0.17
N ASP A 94 0.56 -15.22 -1.43
CA ASP A 94 1.33 -15.82 -2.52
C ASP A 94 2.17 -14.80 -3.29
N TYR A 95 3.15 -14.17 -2.61
CA TYR A 95 4.16 -13.40 -3.37
C TYR A 95 5.28 -14.25 -3.98
N ASP A 96 5.23 -15.57 -3.85
CA ASP A 96 6.34 -16.47 -4.21
C ASP A 96 6.31 -16.81 -5.70
N GLU A 97 5.12 -16.90 -6.31
CA GLU A 97 4.97 -17.12 -7.75
C GLU A 97 5.35 -15.89 -8.62
N ALA A 98 5.47 -14.70 -8.02
CA ALA A 98 5.72 -13.44 -8.74
C ALA A 98 7.19 -12.97 -8.76
N GLY A 99 8.05 -13.57 -7.93
CA GLY A 99 9.46 -13.19 -7.77
C GLY A 99 10.45 -14.14 -8.44
N ALA A 100 10.00 -15.27 -8.98
CA ALA A 100 10.85 -16.24 -9.68
C ALA A 100 10.97 -15.89 -11.17
N VAL A 101 11.55 -14.73 -11.48
CA VAL A 101 12.19 -14.51 -12.78
C VAL A 101 13.52 -13.82 -12.53
N ALA A 102 14.57 -14.54 -12.94
CA ALA A 102 15.99 -14.25 -12.78
C ALA A 102 16.44 -12.92 -13.41
#